data_AF-A0A1V5GWR3-F1
#
_entry.id   AF-A0A1V5GWR3-F1
#
_cell.length_a   1.000
_cell.length_b   1.000
_cell.length_c   1.000
_cell.angle_alpha   90.00
_cell.angle_beta   90.00
_cell.angle_gamma   90.00
#
_symmetry.space_group_name_H-M   'P 1'
#
loop_
_entity.id
_entity.type
_entity.pdbx_description
1 polymer ?
#
loop_
_entity_poly.entity_id
_entity_poly.type
_entity_poly.pdbx_seq_one_letter_code
_entity_poly.pdbx_strand_id
1 'polypeptide(L)' 'MSKRKITEADVRQAWAEVLGPSQPVIPRAGWTVAELAEESGYSERTVARRLRAAIKAGKARQIGVRPAPSRAAVYEIAKR' A
#
# COMPACT_ATOMS: atom_id res chain seq x y z
N MET A 1 -2.11 38.66 4.40
CA MET A 1 -2.68 37.39 3.91
C MET A 1 -3.96 37.10 4.69
N SER A 2 -5.12 37.16 4.03
CA SER A 2 -6.41 36.89 4.67
C SER A 2 -6.53 35.39 4.99
N LYS A 3 -6.84 35.04 6.24
CA LYS A 3 -7.10 33.65 6.64
C LYS A 3 -8.42 33.22 6.02
N ARG A 4 -8.38 32.34 5.01
CA ARG A 4 -9.57 31.77 4.38
C ARG A 4 -10.36 30.98 5.44
N LYS A 5 -11.65 31.28 5.59
CA LYS A 5 -12.54 30.52 6.49
C LYS A 5 -12.73 29.12 5.88
N ILE A 6 -12.40 28.09 6.65
CA ILE A 6 -12.67 26.70 6.30
C ILE A 6 -14.19 26.50 6.34
N THR A 7 -14.76 25.99 5.25
CA THR A 7 -16.19 25.75 5.11
C THR A 7 -16.55 24.31 5.48
N GLU A 8 -17.83 24.03 5.72
CA GLU A 8 -18.32 22.67 5.98
C GLU A 8 -18.04 21.71 4.80
N ALA A 9 -18.04 22.23 3.57
CA ALA A 9 -17.66 21.46 2.38
C ALA A 9 -16.17 21.07 2.41
N ASP A 10 -15.28 21.98 2.82
CA ASP A 10 -13.85 21.69 2.98
C ASP A 10 -13.61 20.62 4.06
N VAL A 11 -14.35 20.70 5.17
CA VAL A 11 -14.31 19.70 6.24
C VAL A 11 -14.80 18.34 5.72
N ARG A 12 -15.93 18.30 5.00
CA ARG A 12 -16.50 17.07 4.45
C ARG A 12 -15.61 16.42 3.39
N GLN A 13 -14.93 17.21 2.56
CA GLN A 13 -13.96 16.72 1.58
C GLN A 13 -12.73 16.12 2.27
N ALA A 14 -12.18 16.79 3.28
CA ALA A 14 -11.07 16.26 4.07
C ALA A 14 -11.46 14.96 4.79
N TRP A 15 -12.67 14.88 5.34
CA TRP A 15 -13.18 13.65 5.95
C TRP A 15 -13.42 12.53 4.93
N ALA A 16 -13.85 12.83 3.70
CA ALA A 16 -13.99 11.82 2.65
C ALA A 16 -12.64 11.23 2.22
N GLU A 17 -11.58 12.03 2.21
CA GLU A 17 -10.21 11.54 1.98
C GLU A 17 -9.71 10.63 3.12
N VAL A 18 -10.10 10.92 4.37
CA VAL A 18 -9.76 10.10 5.54
C VAL A 18 -10.62 8.84 5.65
N LEU A 19 -11.90 8.90 5.27
CA LEU A 19 -12.90 7.82 5.39
C LEU A 19 -12.98 6.92 4.15
N GLY A 20 -12.14 7.15 3.13
CA GLY A 20 -11.96 6.20 2.03
C GLY A 20 -11.56 4.81 2.55
N PRO A 21 -11.86 3.72 1.81
CA PRO A 21 -11.51 2.37 2.24
C PRO A 21 -10.03 2.30 2.65
N SER A 22 -9.77 1.78 3.85
CA SER A 22 -8.51 1.93 4.59
C SER A 22 -7.24 1.45 3.87
N GLN A 23 -7.39 0.77 2.73
CA GLN A 23 -6.36 0.48 1.74
C GLN A 23 -7.03 0.28 0.37
N PRO A 24 -6.49 0.83 -0.73
CA PRO A 24 -7.02 0.61 -2.06
C PRO A 24 -6.90 -0.85 -2.48
N VAL A 25 -7.88 -1.35 -3.25
CA VAL A 25 -7.87 -2.72 -3.78
C VAL A 25 -7.13 -2.74 -5.11
N ILE A 26 -6.06 -3.51 -5.20
CA ILE A 26 -5.17 -3.60 -6.36
C ILE A 26 -5.25 -5.00 -6.98
N PRO A 27 -5.97 -5.18 -8.11
CA PRO A 27 -6.22 -6.50 -8.69
C PRO A 27 -5.04 -7.05 -9.51
N ARG A 28 -4.22 -6.20 -10.15
CA ARG A 28 -3.21 -6.65 -11.13
C ARG A 28 -1.82 -6.03 -10.99
N ALA A 29 -1.68 -4.95 -10.23
CA ALA A 29 -0.39 -4.25 -10.07
C ALA A 29 0.31 -4.65 -8.77
N GLY A 30 1.62 -4.43 -8.72
CA GLY A 30 2.47 -4.74 -7.58
C GLY A 30 2.52 -6.22 -7.23
N TRP A 31 3.20 -6.53 -6.14
CA TRP A 31 3.53 -7.89 -5.75
C TRP A 31 3.10 -8.17 -4.31
N THR A 32 2.53 -9.34 -4.08
CA THR A 32 2.30 -9.89 -2.73
C THR A 32 3.54 -10.64 -2.26
N VAL A 33 3.61 -10.95 -0.96
CA VAL A 33 4.69 -11.77 -0.40
C VAL A 33 4.73 -13.16 -1.05
N ALA A 34 3.57 -13.76 -1.32
CA ALA A 34 3.46 -15.07 -1.97
C ALA A 34 3.99 -15.03 -3.41
N GLU A 35 3.55 -14.07 -4.22
CA GLU A 35 4.03 -13.91 -5.60
C GLU A 35 5.55 -13.66 -5.64
N LEU A 36 6.08 -12.86 -4.70
CA LEU A 36 7.54 -12.66 -4.58
C LEU A 36 8.28 -13.93 -4.14
N ALA A 37 7.67 -14.76 -3.31
CA ALA A 37 8.25 -16.03 -2.87
C ALA A 37 8.34 -17.02 -4.02
N GLU A 38 7.27 -17.12 -4.82
CA GLU A 38 7.24 -17.93 -6.05
C GLU A 38 8.29 -17.46 -7.06
N GLU A 39 8.34 -16.16 -7.36
CA GLU A 39 9.28 -15.59 -8.35
C GLU A 39 10.74 -15.75 -7.92
N SER A 40 11.04 -15.63 -6.62
CA SER A 40 12.41 -15.61 -6.11
C SER A 40 12.93 -16.97 -5.61
N GLY A 41 12.05 -17.98 -5.50
CA GLY A 41 12.37 -19.31 -4.97
C GLY A 41 12.68 -19.33 -3.46
N TYR A 42 12.46 -18.22 -2.74
CA TYR A 42 12.65 -18.15 -1.30
C TYR A 42 11.36 -18.41 -0.54
N SER A 43 11.46 -18.88 0.70
CA SER A 43 10.29 -19.00 1.58
C SER A 43 9.64 -17.63 1.84
N GLU A 44 8.31 -17.61 1.98
CA GLU A 44 7.54 -16.40 2.31
C GLU A 44 8.08 -15.68 3.55
N ARG A 45 8.52 -16.42 4.57
CA ARG A 45 9.14 -15.84 5.77
C ARG A 45 10.40 -15.03 5.44
N THR A 46 11.22 -15.53 4.52
CA THR A 46 12.45 -14.86 4.07
C THR A 46 12.12 -13.63 3.26
N VAL A 47 11.16 -13.74 2.35
CA VAL A 47 10.67 -12.61 1.54
C VAL A 47 10.08 -11.53 2.42
N ALA A 48 9.19 -11.87 3.37
CA ALA A 48 8.60 -10.91 4.29
C ALA A 48 9.65 -10.17 5.12
N ARG A 49 10.69 -10.88 5.60
CA ARG A 49 11.82 -10.25 6.31
C ARG A 49 12.58 -9.26 5.42
N ARG A 50 12.91 -9.65 4.19
CA ARG A 50 13.63 -8.80 3.23
C ARG A 50 12.79 -7.60 2.80
N LEU A 51 11.49 -7.80 2.59
CA LEU A 51 10.54 -6.77 2.21
C LEU A 51 10.40 -5.71 3.30
N ARG A 52 10.33 -6.10 4.59
CA ARG A 52 10.37 -5.14 5.70
C ARG A 52 11.64 -4.28 5.70
N ALA A 53 12.79 -4.89 5.41
CA ALA A 53 14.05 -4.16 5.29
C ALA A 53 14.05 -3.20 4.09
N ALA A 54 13.47 -3.62 2.96
CA ALA A 54 13.31 -2.78 1.77
C ALA A 54 12.38 -1.58 2.03
N ILE A 55 11.28 -1.79 2.75
CA ILE A 55 10.36 -0.72 3.17
C ILE A 55 11.08 0.28 4.08
N LYS A 56 11.82 -0.21 5.10
CA LYS A 56 12.62 0.65 5.98
C LYS A 56 13.67 1.47 5.21
N ALA A 57 14.21 0.91 4.12
CA ALA A 57 15.17 1.57 3.25
C ALA A 57 14.52 2.47 2.18
N GLY A 58 13.18 2.61 2.15
CA GLY A 58 12.47 3.38 1.12
C GLY A 58 12.47 2.76 -0.28
N LYS A 59 12.86 1.49 -0.40
CA LYS A 59 12.96 0.76 -1.69
C LYS A 59 11.69 -0.01 -2.04
N ALA A 60 10.74 -0.09 -1.13
CA ALA A 60 9.43 -0.68 -1.37
C ALA A 60 8.38 0.05 -0.53
N ARG A 61 7.13 0.02 -0.98
CA ARG A 61 5.99 0.55 -0.22
C ARG A 61 4.77 -0.33 -0.40
N GLN A 62 3.95 -0.44 0.63
CA GLN A 62 2.63 -1.06 0.49
C GLN A 62 1.72 -0.10 -0.28
N ILE A 63 1.12 -0.60 -1.35
CA ILE A 63 0.23 0.20 -2.22
C ILE A 63 -1.23 -0.19 -2.09
N GLY A 64 -1.55 -1.28 -1.39
CA GLY A 64 -2.94 -1.72 -1.20
C GLY A 64 -3.05 -3.18 -0.79
N VAL A 65 -4.20 -3.78 -1.15
CA VAL A 65 -4.51 -5.20 -0.93
C VAL A 65 -5.09 -5.85 -2.18
N ARG A 66 -4.94 -7.16 -2.31
CA ARG A 66 -5.68 -7.95 -3.33
C ARG A 66 -7.19 -7.95 -3.03
N PRO A 67 -8.06 -8.25 -4.01
CA PRO A 67 -9.47 -8.50 -3.78
C PRO A 67 -9.72 -9.64 -2.76
N ALA A 68 -10.93 -9.69 -2.21
CA ALA A 68 -11.38 -10.82 -1.40
C ALA A 68 -11.31 -12.14 -2.20
N PRO A 69 -11.09 -13.30 -1.55
CA PRO A 69 -11.04 -13.50 -0.09
C PRO A 69 -9.67 -13.24 0.54
N SER A 70 -8.58 -13.29 -0.24
CA SER A 70 -7.20 -13.27 0.28
C SER A 70 -6.86 -11.95 0.99
N ARG A 71 -7.26 -10.80 0.42
CA ARG A 71 -6.85 -9.46 0.90
C ARG A 71 -5.34 -9.33 1.18
N ALA A 72 -4.49 -10.10 0.50
CA ALA A 72 -3.05 -10.05 0.68
C ALA A 72 -2.51 -8.65 0.42
N ALA A 73 -1.58 -8.19 1.25
CA ALA A 73 -0.93 -6.90 1.08
C ALA A 73 -0.11 -6.87 -0.21
N VAL A 74 -0.25 -5.77 -0.96
CA VAL A 74 0.38 -5.56 -2.26
C VAL A 74 1.44 -4.48 -2.13
N TYR A 75 2.62 -4.74 -2.68
CA TYR A 75 3.78 -3.88 -2.58
C TYR A 75 4.29 -3.46 -3.95
N GLU A 76 4.71 -2.21 -4.04
CA GLU A 76 5.49 -1.69 -5.15
C GLU A 76 6.96 -1.69 -4.73
N ILE A 77 7.82 -2.28 -5.57
CA ILE A 77 9.27 -2.28 -5.38
C ILE A 77 9.84 -1.23 -6.33
N ALA A 78 10.59 -0.26 -5.80
CA ALA A 78 11.25 0.74 -6.62
C ALA A 78 12.22 0.02 -7.58
N LYS A 79 11.94 0.08 -8.88
CA LYS A 79 12.90 -0.35 -9.89
C LYS A 79 14.11 0.60 -9.82
N ARG A 80 15.30 0.01 -9.75
CA ARG A 80 16.56 0.73 -9.90
C ARG A 80 16.66 1.37 -11.28
#